data_AF-W4JXM9-F1
#
_entry.id   AF-W4JXM9-F1
#
_cell.length_a   1.000
_cell.length_b   1.000
_cell.length_c   1.000
_cell.angle_alpha   90.00
_cell.angle_beta   90.00
_cell.angle_gamma   90.00
#
_symmetry.space_group_name_H-M   'P 1'
#
loop_
_entity.id
_entity.type
_entity.pdbx_description
1 polymer ?
#
loop_
_entity_poly.entity_id
_entity_poly.type
_entity_poly.pdbx_seq_one_letter_code
_entity_poly.pdbx_strand_id
1 'polypeptide(L)'
;MRRAKIDPLPYDFEAQDGRIAVKQAYRRKVKSDEVQTLDVCRQVEILSQDVLGTQWASALLSLVYDFIADNIQKPELSHPPFEIPQLRYVKVALATSMPPSDKTEQQEAFLLEELVDPAIEGKWRKYINNDSAIPIPYRHFGDQQCGEFLAFCQHVQYWKTSKLVFVSDFQGMYISNTTLKMISVFLPLFE
;
A
#
# COMPACT_ATOMS: atom_id res chain seq x y z
N MET A 1 -3.81 7.49 12.16
CA MET A 1 -2.46 7.66 11.58
C MET A 1 -1.85 8.91 12.17
N ARG A 2 -0.66 8.81 12.79
CA ARG A 2 0.05 9.99 13.30
C ARG A 2 0.96 10.53 12.18
N ARG A 3 1.12 11.85 12.11
CA ARG A 3 2.06 12.51 11.21
C ARG A 3 3.32 12.83 12.00
N ALA A 4 4.49 12.52 11.45
CA ALA A 4 5.77 12.87 12.05
C ALA A 4 6.68 13.51 11.01
N LYS A 5 7.65 14.31 11.47
CA LYS A 5 8.73 14.83 10.64
C LYS A 5 9.98 13.97 10.89
N ILE A 6 10.66 13.57 9.83
CA ILE A 6 11.94 12.86 9.92
C ILE A 6 12.99 13.65 9.13
N ASP A 7 14.19 13.76 9.70
CA ASP A 7 15.36 14.42 9.10
C ASP A 7 16.64 13.67 9.52
N PRO A 8 17.48 13.21 8.59
CA PRO A 8 17.27 13.19 7.14
C PRO A 8 16.18 12.17 6.75
N LEU A 9 15.53 12.39 5.60
CA LEU A 9 14.58 11.43 5.08
C LEU A 9 15.29 10.11 4.76
N PRO A 10 14.72 8.94 5.13
CA PRO A 10 15.39 7.65 4.98
C PRO A 10 15.55 7.19 3.53
N TYR A 11 15.08 7.98 2.56
CA TYR A 11 15.17 7.73 1.11
C TYR A 11 15.21 9.09 0.38
N ASP A 12 15.56 9.09 -0.93
CA ASP A 12 15.32 10.20 -1.86
C ASP A 12 13.80 10.43 -2.01
N PHE A 13 13.19 10.98 -0.97
CA PHE A 13 11.77 11.24 -0.86
C PHE A 13 11.50 12.68 -1.25
N GLU A 14 10.71 12.87 -2.32
CA GLU A 14 10.09 14.14 -2.64
C GLU A 14 8.85 14.41 -1.76
N ALA A 15 8.91 14.08 -0.46
CA ALA A 15 7.89 14.57 0.45
C ALA A 15 8.10 16.09 0.56
N GLN A 16 7.20 16.88 -0.05
CA GLN A 16 7.33 18.35 -0.20
C GLN A 16 7.65 19.13 1.10
N ASP A 17 7.52 18.50 2.27
CA ASP A 17 7.78 19.08 3.59
C ASP A 17 8.49 18.13 4.59
N GLY A 18 8.95 16.96 4.15
CA GLY A 18 9.59 15.96 5.02
C GLY A 18 8.66 15.26 6.02
N ARG A 19 7.33 15.36 5.85
CA ARG A 19 6.36 14.62 6.67
C ARG A 19 6.15 13.21 6.14
N ILE A 20 5.92 12.30 7.08
CA ILE A 20 5.60 10.90 6.83
C ILE A 20 4.40 10.46 7.66
N ALA A 21 3.78 9.36 7.23
CA ALA A 21 2.81 8.64 8.02
C ALA A 21 3.52 7.64 8.93
N VAL A 22 3.11 7.58 10.20
CA VAL A 22 3.66 6.65 11.19
C VAL A 22 2.55 5.77 11.75
N LYS A 23 2.77 4.45 11.72
CA LYS A 23 1.95 3.44 12.38
C LYS A 23 2.76 2.74 13.48
N GLN A 24 2.08 2.39 14.56
CA GLN A 24 2.63 1.67 15.69
C GLN A 24 1.69 0.52 16.03
N ALA A 25 2.25 -0.66 16.33
CA ALA A 25 1.45 -1.81 16.73
C ALA A 25 1.05 -1.69 18.21
N TYR A 26 -0.24 -1.86 18.49
CA TYR A 26 -0.80 -1.78 19.83
C TYR A 26 -1.85 -2.86 20.05
N ARG A 27 -2.15 -3.16 21.31
CA ARG A 27 -3.29 -3.99 21.73
C ARG A 27 -4.33 -3.11 22.40
N ARG A 28 -5.59 -3.24 22.00
CA ARG A 28 -6.72 -2.65 22.74
C ARG A 28 -7.26 -3.68 23.73
N LYS A 29 -7.41 -3.30 25.00
CA LYS A 29 -8.05 -4.15 26.00
C LYS A 29 -9.57 -4.12 25.79
N VAL A 30 -10.16 -5.29 25.50
CA VAL A 30 -11.58 -5.47 25.14
C VAL A 30 -12.56 -4.85 26.15
N LYS A 31 -12.16 -4.76 27.43
CA LYS A 31 -13.05 -4.32 28.52
C LYS A 31 -12.87 -2.86 28.95
N SER A 32 -11.81 -2.16 28.54
CA SER A 32 -11.50 -0.81 29.08
C SER A 32 -11.19 0.26 28.03
N ASP A 33 -11.28 -0.06 26.73
CA ASP A 33 -10.87 0.82 25.62
C ASP A 33 -9.42 1.37 25.73
N GLU A 34 -8.67 0.87 26.71
CA GLU A 34 -7.28 1.22 26.99
C GLU A 34 -6.39 0.63 25.90
N VAL A 35 -5.52 1.47 25.36
CA VAL A 35 -4.54 1.12 24.35
C VAL A 35 -3.20 0.89 25.04
N GLN A 36 -2.66 -0.31 24.89
CA GLN A 36 -1.35 -0.69 25.40
C GLN A 36 -0.41 -0.95 24.23
N THR A 37 0.76 -0.29 24.22
CA THR A 37 1.83 -0.61 23.28
C THR A 37 2.36 -2.01 23.54
N LEU A 38 2.70 -2.72 22.46
CA LEU A 38 3.30 -4.05 22.57
C LEU A 38 4.78 -3.93 22.94
N ASP A 39 5.42 -5.01 23.37
CA ASP A 39 6.88 -5.00 23.48
C ASP A 39 7.54 -4.83 22.10
N VAL A 40 8.77 -4.31 22.06
CA VAL A 40 9.44 -3.98 20.79
C VAL A 40 9.58 -5.18 19.87
N CYS A 41 9.84 -6.38 20.39
CA CYS A 41 10.00 -7.58 19.57
C CYS A 41 8.69 -7.91 18.85
N ARG A 42 7.56 -7.82 19.57
CA ARG A 42 6.24 -8.02 18.98
C ARG A 42 5.83 -6.89 18.03
N GLN A 43 6.19 -5.64 18.32
CA GLN A 43 5.98 -4.53 17.39
C GLN A 43 6.75 -4.78 16.07
N VAL A 44 8.03 -5.15 16.15
CA VAL A 44 8.86 -5.48 14.98
C VAL A 44 8.25 -6.62 14.18
N GLU A 45 7.82 -7.69 14.82
CA GLU A 45 7.22 -8.85 14.15
C GLU A 45 5.99 -8.46 13.33
N ILE A 46 5.04 -7.73 13.93
CA ILE A 46 3.80 -7.31 13.26
C ILE A 46 4.09 -6.32 12.14
N LEU A 47 4.89 -5.28 12.41
CA LEU A 47 5.15 -4.23 11.43
C LEU A 47 6.02 -4.74 10.27
N SER A 48 6.87 -5.75 10.50
CA SER A 48 7.63 -6.40 9.42
C SER A 48 6.72 -7.12 8.43
N GLN A 49 5.59 -7.68 8.87
CA GLN A 49 4.61 -8.30 7.97
C GLN A 49 3.98 -7.26 7.03
N ASP A 50 3.65 -6.07 7.54
CA ASP A 50 3.13 -4.96 6.72
C ASP A 50 4.17 -4.46 5.70
N VAL A 51 5.44 -4.33 6.13
CA VAL A 51 6.55 -3.97 5.22
C VAL A 51 6.67 -5.01 4.10
N LEU A 52 6.78 -6.29 4.45
CA LEU A 52 6.94 -7.37 3.48
C LEU A 52 5.72 -7.48 2.56
N GLY A 53 4.51 -7.37 3.11
CA GLY A 53 3.26 -7.39 2.33
C GLY A 53 3.22 -6.28 1.30
N THR A 54 3.66 -5.07 1.65
CA THR A 54 3.75 -3.94 0.71
C THR A 54 4.79 -4.18 -0.38
N GLN A 55 5.95 -4.75 -0.04
CA GLN A 55 6.99 -5.09 -1.02
C GLN A 55 6.50 -6.15 -2.01
N TRP A 56 5.84 -7.21 -1.53
CA TRP A 56 5.23 -8.23 -2.39
C TRP A 56 4.14 -7.64 -3.28
N ALA A 57 3.28 -6.78 -2.73
CA ALA A 57 2.23 -6.14 -3.51
C ALA A 57 2.80 -5.25 -4.63
N SER A 58 3.90 -4.53 -4.35
CA SER A 58 4.64 -3.74 -5.35
C SER A 58 5.24 -4.61 -6.46
N ALA A 59 5.86 -5.74 -6.10
CA ALA A 59 6.39 -6.70 -7.07
C ALA A 59 5.30 -7.32 -7.94
N LEU A 60 4.16 -7.69 -7.34
CA LEU A 60 3.00 -8.22 -8.05
C LEU A 60 2.36 -7.21 -9.00
N LEU A 61 2.38 -5.92 -8.66
CA LEU A 61 1.96 -4.86 -9.57
C LEU A 61 2.95 -4.68 -10.73
N SER A 62 4.25 -4.78 -10.47
CA SER A 62 5.28 -4.73 -11.52
C SER A 62 5.10 -5.87 -12.53
N LEU A 63 4.82 -7.08 -12.04
CA LEU A 63 4.45 -8.23 -12.87
C LEU A 63 3.25 -7.95 -13.79
N VAL A 64 2.26 -7.19 -13.33
CA VAL A 64 1.11 -6.80 -14.18
C VAL A 64 1.55 -5.83 -15.28
N TYR A 65 2.40 -4.86 -14.97
CA TYR A 65 2.92 -3.94 -15.98
C TYR A 65 3.80 -4.64 -17.02
N ASP A 66 4.64 -5.58 -16.59
CA ASP A 66 5.42 -6.42 -17.51
C ASP A 66 4.49 -7.21 -18.44
N PHE A 67 3.43 -7.81 -17.88
CA PHE A 67 2.41 -8.50 -18.67
C PHE A 67 1.74 -7.57 -19.68
N ILE A 68 1.41 -6.34 -19.30
CA ILE A 68 0.81 -5.35 -20.22
C ILE A 68 1.80 -4.99 -21.33
N ALA A 69 3.05 -4.69 -20.98
CA ALA A 69 4.09 -4.32 -21.94
C ALA A 69 4.32 -5.42 -22.99
N ASP A 70 4.38 -6.68 -22.54
CA ASP A 70 4.53 -7.85 -23.42
C ASP A 70 3.37 -8.01 -24.41
N ASN A 71 2.14 -7.64 -24.02
CA ASN A 71 0.97 -7.78 -24.89
C ASN A 71 0.75 -6.58 -25.81
N ILE A 72 1.15 -5.38 -25.40
CA ILE A 72 1.05 -4.17 -26.24
C ILE A 72 1.99 -4.25 -27.46
N GLN A 73 3.11 -4.95 -27.33
CA GLN A 73 4.06 -5.11 -28.43
C GLN A 73 3.63 -6.13 -29.49
N LYS A 74 2.54 -6.88 -29.26
CA LYS A 74 2.07 -7.93 -30.16
C LYS A 74 1.30 -7.37 -31.35
N PRO A 75 1.74 -7.59 -32.60
CA PRO A 75 1.08 -7.05 -33.79
C PRO A 75 -0.39 -7.49 -33.95
N GLU A 76 -0.74 -8.67 -33.44
CA GLU A 76 -2.08 -9.23 -33.49
C GLU A 76 -3.08 -8.59 -32.51
N LEU A 77 -2.60 -7.79 -31.54
CA LEU A 77 -3.44 -7.12 -30.55
C LEU A 77 -3.56 -5.63 -30.86
N SER A 78 -4.79 -5.11 -30.80
CA SER A 78 -5.03 -3.68 -30.82
C SER A 78 -4.57 -3.03 -29.52
N HIS A 79 -3.94 -1.86 -29.62
CA HIS A 79 -3.67 -1.02 -28.46
C HIS A 79 -4.96 -0.73 -27.66
N PRO A 80 -4.89 -0.64 -26.32
CA PRO A 80 -6.06 -0.30 -25.52
C PRO A 80 -6.59 1.08 -25.92
N PRO A 81 -7.91 1.25 -26.06
CA PRO A 81 -8.52 2.53 -26.46
C PRO A 81 -8.57 3.55 -25.31
N PHE A 82 -7.82 3.31 -24.23
CA PHE A 82 -7.79 4.10 -23.01
C PHE A 82 -6.36 4.18 -22.49
N GLU A 83 -6.08 5.23 -21.71
CA GLU A 83 -4.80 5.34 -21.00
C GLU A 83 -4.74 4.31 -19.88
N ILE A 84 -3.63 3.55 -19.84
CA ILE A 84 -3.40 2.57 -18.78
C ILE A 84 -3.05 3.33 -17.50
N PRO A 85 -3.85 3.18 -16.42
CA PRO A 85 -3.56 3.83 -15.16
C PRO A 85 -2.16 3.48 -14.65
N GLN A 86 -1.40 4.50 -14.27
CA GLN A 86 -0.07 4.33 -13.67
C GLN A 86 -0.23 4.37 -12.14
N LEU A 87 0.02 3.25 -11.50
CA LEU A 87 -0.18 3.03 -10.06
C LEU A 87 1.11 2.53 -9.42
N ARG A 88 1.32 2.83 -8.14
CA ARG A 88 2.40 2.28 -7.31
C ARG A 88 1.97 2.14 -5.86
N TYR A 89 2.66 1.31 -5.10
CA TYR A 89 2.50 1.29 -3.64
C TYR A 89 3.25 2.44 -2.99
N VAL A 90 2.79 2.88 -1.82
CA VAL A 90 3.59 3.77 -0.97
C VAL A 90 4.88 3.07 -0.58
N LYS A 91 5.99 3.82 -0.55
CA LYS A 91 7.22 3.28 0.05
C LYS A 91 7.02 3.17 1.56
N VAL A 92 7.55 2.09 2.13
CA VAL A 92 7.43 1.79 3.55
C VAL A 92 8.76 1.41 4.15
N ALA A 93 8.94 1.66 5.44
CA ALA A 93 10.14 1.30 6.19
C ALA A 93 9.80 0.88 7.63
N LEU A 94 10.61 -0.01 8.18
CA LEU A 94 10.59 -0.30 9.62
C LEU A 94 11.63 0.59 10.31
N ALA A 95 11.22 1.28 11.37
CA ALA A 95 12.11 2.07 12.20
C ALA A 95 12.00 1.64 13.67
N THR A 96 13.09 1.74 14.41
CA THR A 96 13.11 1.54 15.87
C THR A 96 13.60 2.81 16.53
N SER A 97 12.97 3.21 17.65
CA SER A 97 13.54 4.27 18.48
C SER A 97 14.85 3.79 19.11
N MET A 98 15.77 4.72 19.33
CA MET A 98 16.97 4.50 20.13
C MET A 98 16.81 5.37 21.38
N PRO A 99 16.66 4.78 22.58
CA PRO A 99 16.60 5.58 23.79
C PRO A 99 17.92 6.36 23.95
N PRO A 100 17.90 7.61 24.44
CA PRO A 100 19.11 8.31 24.85
C PRO A 100 19.89 7.45 25.86
N SER A 101 21.23 7.49 25.80
CA SER A 101 22.14 6.67 26.62
C SER A 101 21.82 6.69 28.13
N ASP A 102 21.16 7.75 28.59
CA ASP A 102 20.90 8.01 30.01
C ASP A 102 19.44 7.73 30.43
N LYS A 103 18.61 7.16 29.54
CA LYS A 103 17.21 6.88 29.82
C LYS A 103 16.87 5.40 29.64
N THR A 104 16.10 4.87 30.59
CA THR A 104 15.45 3.55 30.50
C THR A 104 14.16 3.59 29.68
N GLU A 105 14.05 4.49 28.70
CA GLU A 105 12.88 4.54 27.83
C GLU A 105 12.79 3.22 27.04
N GLN A 106 11.60 2.64 27.00
CA GLN A 106 11.39 1.40 26.26
C GLN A 106 11.58 1.67 24.77
N GLN A 107 12.36 0.80 24.12
CA GLN A 107 12.48 0.80 22.68
C GLN A 107 11.10 0.57 22.06
N GLU A 108 10.80 1.27 20.97
CA GLU A 108 9.55 1.15 20.22
C GLU A 108 9.86 0.93 18.75
N ALA A 109 8.93 0.31 18.02
CA ALA A 109 9.06 0.12 16.59
C ALA A 109 7.89 0.75 15.84
N PHE A 110 8.19 1.26 14.65
CA PHE A 110 7.27 2.04 13.84
C PHE A 110 7.33 1.60 12.39
N LEU A 111 6.18 1.53 11.74
CA LEU A 111 6.08 1.51 10.29
C LEU A 111 6.00 2.94 9.81
N LEU A 112 6.94 3.33 8.96
CA LEU A 112 6.98 4.60 8.28
C LEU A 112 6.43 4.41 6.86
N GLU A 113 5.53 5.29 6.42
CA GLU A 113 4.99 5.28 5.07
C GLU A 113 5.06 6.68 4.45
N GLU A 114 5.11 6.74 3.12
CA GLU A 114 4.85 7.99 2.41
C GLU A 114 3.54 8.62 2.91
N LEU A 115 3.60 9.90 3.27
CA LEU A 115 2.38 10.65 3.51
C LEU A 115 1.71 10.90 2.16
N VAL A 116 0.43 10.53 2.08
CA VAL A 116 -0.44 10.85 0.96
C VAL A 116 -1.30 12.05 1.38
N ASP A 117 -1.17 13.17 0.68
CA ASP A 117 -1.85 14.43 0.99
C ASP A 117 -3.18 14.53 0.23
N PRO A 118 -4.34 14.57 0.91
CA PRO A 118 -5.61 14.70 0.22
C PRO A 118 -5.74 15.94 -0.68
N ALA A 119 -4.96 16.99 -0.42
CA ALA A 119 -4.95 18.19 -1.24
C ALA A 119 -4.19 18.00 -2.58
N ILE A 120 -3.24 17.06 -2.64
CA ILE A 120 -2.38 16.81 -3.81
C ILE A 120 -2.76 15.51 -4.51
N GLU A 121 -3.11 14.45 -3.78
CA GLU A 121 -3.46 13.13 -4.32
C GLU A 121 -4.97 12.83 -4.30
N GLY A 122 -5.78 13.74 -3.77
CA GLY A 122 -7.23 13.64 -3.78
C GLY A 122 -7.78 12.81 -2.63
N LYS A 123 -9.08 12.49 -2.68
CA LYS A 123 -9.75 11.80 -1.57
C LYS A 123 -9.35 10.32 -1.51
N TRP A 124 -9.23 9.82 -0.29
CA TRP A 124 -9.08 8.38 -0.03
C TRP A 124 -10.28 7.61 -0.55
N ARG A 125 -10.02 6.52 -1.26
CA ARG A 125 -11.01 5.64 -1.88
C ARG A 125 -10.63 4.20 -1.66
N LYS A 126 -11.65 3.36 -1.56
CA LYS A 126 -11.52 1.91 -1.55
C LYS A 126 -12.11 1.39 -2.85
N TYR A 127 -11.30 0.76 -3.68
CA TYR A 127 -11.70 0.31 -5.00
C TYR A 127 -12.18 -1.14 -5.00
N ILE A 128 -11.56 -2.01 -4.19
CA ILE A 128 -11.92 -3.44 -4.09
C ILE A 128 -11.95 -3.83 -2.61
N ASN A 129 -12.96 -4.61 -2.22
CA ASN A 129 -13.07 -5.15 -0.86
C ASN A 129 -12.28 -6.45 -0.70
N ASN A 130 -12.02 -6.85 0.55
CA ASN A 130 -11.36 -8.13 0.84
C ASN A 130 -12.22 -9.35 0.57
N ASP A 131 -13.54 -9.18 0.53
CA ASP A 131 -14.52 -10.25 0.38
C ASP A 131 -15.08 -10.37 -1.05
N SER A 132 -14.61 -9.53 -1.97
CA SER A 132 -15.13 -9.48 -3.34
C SER A 132 -14.08 -9.00 -4.33
N ALA A 133 -13.98 -9.69 -5.46
CA ALA A 133 -13.18 -9.25 -6.61
C ALA A 133 -13.90 -8.21 -7.49
N ILE A 134 -15.15 -7.87 -7.16
CA ILE A 134 -15.94 -6.89 -7.92
C ILE A 134 -15.56 -5.49 -7.45
N PRO A 135 -15.13 -4.58 -8.36
CA PRO A 135 -14.88 -3.19 -8.01
C PRO A 135 -16.09 -2.50 -7.40
N ILE A 136 -15.84 -1.64 -6.41
CA ILE A 136 -16.84 -0.74 -5.85
C ILE A 136 -17.24 0.26 -6.96
N PRO A 137 -18.54 0.39 -7.28
CA PRO A 137 -18.99 1.27 -8.35
C PRO A 137 -18.81 2.75 -7.97
N TYR A 138 -18.23 3.52 -8.88
CA TYR A 138 -18.03 4.96 -8.73
C TYR A 138 -18.74 5.74 -9.84
N ARG A 139 -19.31 6.91 -9.49
CA ARG A 139 -19.92 7.83 -10.47
C ARG A 139 -18.88 8.57 -11.30
N HIS A 140 -17.71 8.81 -10.72
CA HIS A 140 -16.62 9.51 -11.40
C HIS A 140 -15.89 8.53 -12.32
N PHE A 141 -15.82 8.85 -13.61
CA PHE A 141 -15.26 7.96 -14.63
C PHE A 141 -13.83 7.50 -14.31
N GLY A 142 -12.96 8.41 -13.87
CA GLY A 142 -11.58 8.06 -13.53
C GLY A 142 -11.46 7.12 -12.31
N ASP A 143 -12.39 7.21 -11.36
CA ASP A 143 -12.39 6.31 -10.19
C ASP A 143 -12.92 4.93 -10.58
N GLN A 144 -13.93 4.89 -11.46
CA GLN A 144 -14.47 3.65 -12.03
C GLN A 144 -13.43 2.91 -12.86
N GLN A 145 -12.76 3.59 -13.79
CA GLN A 145 -11.69 3.03 -14.62
C GLN A 145 -10.52 2.50 -13.76
N CYS A 146 -10.17 3.21 -12.69
CA CYS A 146 -9.16 2.75 -11.74
C CYS A 146 -9.58 1.46 -11.04
N GLY A 147 -10.83 1.36 -10.57
CA GLY A 147 -11.37 0.14 -9.96
C GLY A 147 -11.37 -1.05 -10.92
N GLU A 148 -11.75 -0.84 -12.17
CA GLU A 148 -11.73 -1.88 -13.22
C GLU A 148 -10.29 -2.33 -13.54
N PHE A 149 -9.36 -1.40 -13.65
CA PHE A 149 -7.94 -1.73 -13.84
C PHE A 149 -7.38 -2.53 -12.66
N LEU A 150 -7.73 -2.18 -11.42
CA LEU A 150 -7.31 -2.92 -10.24
C LEU A 150 -7.88 -4.35 -10.20
N ALA A 151 -9.11 -4.57 -10.67
CA ALA A 151 -9.65 -5.93 -10.81
C ALA A 151 -8.91 -6.72 -11.89
N PHE A 152 -8.53 -6.08 -13.00
CA PHE A 152 -7.63 -6.66 -13.99
C PHE A 152 -6.28 -7.04 -13.37
N CYS A 153 -5.69 -6.19 -12.53
CA CYS A 153 -4.45 -6.51 -11.80
C CYS A 153 -4.61 -7.78 -10.95
N GLN A 154 -5.71 -7.91 -10.16
CA GLN A 154 -5.97 -9.13 -9.39
C GLN A 154 -6.01 -10.36 -10.27
N HIS A 155 -6.71 -10.27 -11.41
CA HIS A 155 -6.86 -11.38 -12.33
C HIS A 155 -5.51 -11.82 -12.91
N VAL A 156 -4.70 -10.88 -13.40
CA VAL A 156 -3.36 -11.18 -13.94
C VAL A 156 -2.46 -11.78 -12.87
N GLN A 157 -2.44 -11.22 -11.65
CA GLN A 157 -1.66 -11.75 -10.54
C GLN A 157 -2.06 -13.18 -10.21
N TYR A 158 -3.36 -13.43 -10.03
CA TYR A 158 -3.89 -14.75 -9.74
C TYR A 158 -3.52 -15.76 -10.84
N TRP A 159 -3.67 -15.38 -12.11
CA TRP A 159 -3.34 -16.26 -13.22
C TRP A 159 -1.83 -16.54 -13.34
N LYS A 160 -1.00 -15.48 -13.33
CA LYS A 160 0.46 -15.57 -13.52
C LYS A 160 1.18 -16.27 -12.38
N THR A 161 0.62 -16.20 -11.17
CA THR A 161 1.18 -16.89 -9.99
C THR A 161 0.67 -18.32 -9.87
N SER A 162 0.04 -18.89 -10.91
CA SER A 162 -0.59 -20.20 -10.86
C SER A 162 -1.58 -20.33 -9.70
N LYS A 163 -2.33 -19.26 -9.43
CA LYS A 163 -3.38 -19.15 -8.40
C LYS A 163 -2.86 -19.13 -6.96
N LEU A 164 -1.56 -18.90 -6.75
CA LEU A 164 -0.97 -18.89 -5.41
C LEU A 164 -1.20 -17.58 -4.67
N VAL A 165 -1.23 -16.46 -5.40
CA VAL A 165 -1.32 -15.15 -4.75
C VAL A 165 -1.90 -14.08 -5.67
N PHE A 166 -2.64 -13.17 -5.05
CA PHE A 166 -3.05 -11.90 -5.64
C PHE A 166 -3.20 -10.87 -4.53
N VAL A 167 -3.29 -9.60 -4.91
CA VAL A 167 -3.45 -8.52 -3.95
C VAL A 167 -4.93 -8.12 -3.83
N SER A 168 -5.45 -7.97 -2.61
CA SER A 168 -6.81 -7.50 -2.34
C SER A 168 -6.80 -6.18 -1.57
N ASP A 169 -7.98 -5.71 -1.13
CA ASP A 169 -8.14 -4.47 -0.36
C ASP A 169 -7.59 -3.21 -1.03
N PHE A 170 -7.66 -3.13 -2.35
CA PHE A 170 -7.08 -2.00 -3.06
C PHE A 170 -7.73 -0.69 -2.61
N GLN A 171 -6.95 0.16 -1.95
CA GLN A 171 -7.34 1.48 -1.47
C GLN A 171 -6.19 2.49 -1.59
N GLY A 172 -6.53 3.75 -1.77
CA GLY A 172 -5.54 4.81 -2.01
C GLY A 172 -6.16 6.14 -2.40
N MET A 173 -5.31 7.07 -2.86
CA MET A 173 -5.73 8.40 -3.34
C MET A 173 -5.33 8.58 -4.80
N TYR A 174 -6.32 8.88 -5.64
CA TYR A 174 -6.16 9.09 -7.09
C TYR A 174 -6.60 10.49 -7.50
N ILE A 175 -5.76 11.14 -8.30
CA ILE A 175 -6.14 12.23 -9.19
C ILE A 175 -5.89 11.76 -10.62
N SER A 176 -6.87 11.97 -11.50
CA SER A 176 -6.71 11.78 -12.94
C SER A 176 -5.47 12.53 -13.41
N ASN A 177 -4.48 11.82 -13.98
CA ASN A 177 -3.19 12.30 -14.51
C ASN A 177 -1.95 12.11 -13.60
N THR A 178 -2.05 11.45 -12.44
CA THR A 178 -0.88 11.14 -11.58
C THR A 178 -0.82 9.69 -11.12
N THR A 179 0.32 9.30 -10.53
CA THR A 179 0.52 7.96 -9.97
C THR A 179 -0.36 7.73 -8.75
N LEU A 180 -1.21 6.69 -8.79
CA LEU A 180 -1.97 6.27 -7.59
C LEU A 180 -1.03 5.68 -6.55
N LYS A 181 -1.11 6.17 -5.30
CA LYS A 181 -0.44 5.58 -4.14
C LYS A 181 -1.39 4.61 -3.44
N MET A 182 -1.05 3.32 -3.49
CA MET A 182 -1.85 2.24 -2.92
C MET A 182 -1.34 1.81 -1.54
N ILE A 183 -2.29 1.47 -0.69
CA ILE A 183 -2.12 0.64 0.51
C ILE A 183 -3.04 -0.55 0.34
N SER A 184 -2.61 -1.75 0.71
CA SER A 184 -3.50 -2.91 0.64
C SER A 184 -3.03 -4.03 1.58
N VAL A 185 -3.92 -5.01 1.78
CA VAL A 185 -3.65 -6.23 2.53
C VAL A 185 -3.23 -7.33 1.55
N PHE A 186 -2.13 -7.99 1.88
CA PHE A 186 -1.63 -9.17 1.17
C PHE A 186 -2.33 -10.43 1.72
N LEU A 187 -2.97 -11.21 0.84
CA LEU A 187 -3.58 -12.49 1.21
C LEU A 187 -2.82 -13.63 0.52
N PRO A 188 -1.97 -14.38 1.25
CA PRO A 188 -1.48 -15.64 0.71
C PRO A 188 -2.63 -16.65 0.68
N LEU A 189 -2.85 -17.29 -0.47
CA LEU A 189 -3.76 -18.42 -0.58
C LEU A 189 -3.02 -19.67 -0.13
N PHE A 190 -2.98 -19.93 1.18
CA PHE A 190 -2.58 -21.24 1.68
C PHE A 190 -3.81 -22.14 1.75
N GLU A 191 -3.80 -23.23 0.96
CA GLU A 191 -4.67 -24.41 1.17
C GLU A 191 -4.19 -25.23 2.38
#